data_AF-Q7WUH8-F1
#
_entry.id   AF-Q7WUH8-F1
#
_cell.length_a   1.000
_cell.length_b   1.000
_cell.length_c   1.000
_cell.angle_alpha   90.00
_cell.angle_beta   90.00
_cell.angle_gamma   90.00
#
_symmetry.space_group_name_H-M   'P 1'
#
loop_
_entity.id
_entity.type
_entity.pdbx_description
1 polymer ?
#
loop_
_entity_poly.entity_id
_entity_poly.type
_entity_poly.pdbx_seq_one_letter_code
_entity_poly.pdbx_strand_id
1 'polypeptide(L)' 'YLLYDKELYLLNVLNPNNFIDGRKDSTLRINNIRRTILLANRLYRGIKVKIQRVKRSSPTDNCVRESERSCIS' A
#
# COMPACT_ATOMS: atom_id res chain seq x y z
N TYR A 1 3.06 7.57 -11.61
CA TYR A 1 2.40 6.35 -12.09
C TYR A 1 2.56 5.26 -11.05
N LEU A 2 1.55 4.40 -10.88
CA LEU A 2 1.61 3.25 -9.97
C LEU A 2 2.05 2.02 -10.75
N LEU A 3 2.85 1.15 -10.15
CA LEU A 3 3.44 0.00 -10.83
C LEU A 3 2.98 -1.32 -10.22
N TYR A 4 2.77 -2.32 -11.07
CA TYR A 4 2.59 -3.70 -10.62
C TYR A 4 3.89 -4.26 -10.02
N ASP A 5 3.74 -5.25 -9.13
CA ASP A 5 4.83 -6.02 -8.51
C ASP A 5 5.88 -5.16 -7.74
N LYS A 6 5.50 -3.96 -7.31
CA LYS A 6 6.31 -3.10 -6.43
C LYS A 6 5.75 -3.08 -5.01
N GLU A 7 6.66 -3.11 -4.03
CA GLU A 7 6.30 -2.96 -2.62
C GLU A 7 5.88 -1.52 -2.33
N LEU A 8 4.71 -1.38 -1.71
CA LEU A 8 4.12 -0.10 -1.37
C LEU A 8 3.76 -0.07 0.12
N TYR A 9 4.02 1.08 0.75
CA TYR A 9 3.42 1.43 2.03
C TYR A 9 2.11 2.17 1.79
N LEU A 10 1.13 1.93 2.66
CA LEU A 10 -0.18 2.57 2.58
C LEU A 10 -0.20 3.88 3.38
N LEU A 11 -0.86 4.89 2.82
CA LEU A 11 -1.16 6.16 3.47
C LEU A 11 -2.66 6.45 3.29
N ASN A 12 -3.40 6.45 4.39
CA ASN A 12 -4.79 6.91 4.38
C ASN A 12 -4.79 8.44 4.45
N VAL A 13 -5.40 9.09 3.46
CA VAL A 13 -5.39 10.56 3.32
C VAL A 13 -6.15 11.25 4.46
N LEU A 14 -7.20 10.63 4.99
CA LEU A 14 -7.98 11.17 6.13
C LEU A 14 -7.18 11.08 7.44
N ASN A 15 -6.33 10.07 7.60
CA ASN A 15 -5.53 9.84 8.80
C ASN A 15 -4.03 9.70 8.45
N PRO A 16 -3.37 10.79 7.99
CA PRO A 16 -2.01 10.72 7.45
C PRO A 16 -0.95 10.41 8.51
N ASN A 17 -1.25 10.73 9.77
CA ASN A 17 -0.38 10.43 10.93
C ASN A 17 -0.41 8.94 11.30
N ASN A 18 -1.29 8.13 10.70
CA ASN A 18 -1.47 6.74 11.07
C ASN A 18 -0.87 5.80 10.02
N PHE A 19 -0.54 4.57 10.43
CA PHE A 19 -0.11 3.50 9.55
C PHE A 19 -0.90 2.22 9.79
N ILE A 20 -1.01 1.40 8.73
CA ILE A 20 -1.72 0.11 8.76
C ILE A 20 -0.77 -0.98 9.23
N ASP A 21 -1.24 -1.83 10.14
CA ASP A 21 -0.47 -2.95 10.70
C ASP A 21 -1.34 -4.20 10.81
N GLY A 22 -0.71 -5.38 10.78
CA GLY A 22 -1.37 -6.66 10.97
C GLY A 22 -1.65 -6.93 12.45
N ARG A 23 -2.71 -7.70 12.73
CA ARG A 23 -3.00 -8.26 14.06
C ARG A 23 -2.84 -9.77 14.06
N LYS A 24 -2.76 -10.36 15.26
CA LYS A 24 -2.68 -11.82 15.46
C LYS A 24 -3.89 -12.58 14.92
N ASP A 25 -5.06 -11.93 14.84
CA ASP A 25 -6.30 -12.48 14.30
C ASP A 25 -6.44 -12.30 12.77
N SER A 26 -5.35 -11.95 12.08
CA SER A 26 -5.31 -11.67 10.63
C SER A 26 -6.13 -10.45 10.18
N THR A 27 -6.65 -9.63 11.10
CA THR A 27 -7.26 -8.34 10.75
C THR A 27 -6.21 -7.24 10.60
N LEU A 28 -6.61 -6.13 9.96
CA LEU A 28 -5.78 -4.93 9.80
C LEU A 28 -6.24 -3.83 10.76
N ARG A 29 -5.28 -3.15 11.39
CA ARG A 29 -5.54 -1.97 12.25
C ARG A 29 -4.90 -0.71 11.66
N ILE A 30 -5.54 0.44 11.87
CA ILE A 30 -5.07 1.77 11.42
C ILE A 30 -4.93 2.78 12.58
N ASN A 31 -4.96 2.33 13.84
CA ASN A 31 -4.86 3.22 15.00
C ASN A 31 -3.42 3.41 15.53
N ASN A 32 -2.41 2.94 14.79
CA ASN A 32 -1.01 3.15 15.16
C ASN A 32 -0.48 4.49 14.59
N ILE A 33 0.11 5.32 15.45
CA ILE A 33 0.63 6.65 15.08
C ILE A 33 2.08 6.54 14.59
N ARG A 34 2.39 7.21 13.48
CA ARG A 34 3.73 7.31 12.90
C ARG A 34 4.63 8.12 13.83
N ARG A 35 5.85 7.62 14.06
CA ARG A 35 6.90 8.44 14.67
C ARG A 35 7.29 9.57 13.72
N THR A 36 7.69 10.70 14.27
CA THR A 36 8.17 11.86 13.52
C THR A 36 9.70 11.95 13.57
N ILE A 37 10.30 12.55 12.54
CA ILE A 37 11.69 13.02 12.51
C ILE A 37 11.63 14.44 11.95
N LEU A 38 12.13 15.43 12.70
CA LEU A 38 12.10 16.84 12.28
C LEU A 38 10.69 17.28 11.81
N LEU A 39 9.66 16.99 12.62
CA LEU A 39 8.24 17.27 12.33
C LEU A 39 7.65 16.50 11.13
N ALA A 40 8.42 15.69 10.39
CA ALA A 40 7.93 14.87 9.30
C ALA A 40 7.59 13.44 9.75
N ASN A 41 6.47 12.90 9.30
CA ASN A 41 6.06 11.52 9.58
C ASN A 41 6.99 10.50 8.91
N ARG A 42 7.37 9.43 9.61
CA ARG A 42 8.09 8.30 9.00
C ARG A 42 7.14 7.52 8.09
N LEU A 43 7.39 7.59 6.77
CA LEU A 43 6.54 6.99 5.74
C LEU A 43 6.70 5.47 5.61
N TYR A 44 7.92 4.95 5.78
CA TYR A 44 8.24 3.51 5.65
C TYR A 44 7.87 2.72 6.92
N ARG A 45 6.58 2.73 7.29
CA ARG A 45 6.03 2.04 8.46
C ARG A 45 4.71 1.34 8.11
N GLY A 46 4.50 0.17 8.73
CA GLY A 46 3.32 -0.66 8.55
C GLY A 46 3.54 -1.82 7.60
N ILE A 47 2.44 -2.44 7.18
CA ILE A 47 2.44 -3.51 6.18
C ILE A 47 2.93 -3.00 4.83
N LYS A 48 3.54 -3.91 4.06
CA LYS A 48 3.85 -3.71 2.65
C LYS A 48 2.83 -4.47 1.83
N VAL A 49 2.39 -3.88 0.74
CA VAL A 49 1.50 -4.53 -0.22
C VAL A 49 2.11 -4.50 -1.62
N LYS A 50 1.70 -5.44 -2.46
CA LYS A 50 1.96 -5.42 -3.91
C LYS A 50 0.64 -5.47 -4.66
N ILE A 51 0.58 -4.77 -5.78
CA ILE A 51 -0.56 -4.85 -6.70
C ILE A 51 -0.17 -5.82 -7.81
N GLN A 52 -1.05 -6.77 -8.10
CA GLN A 52 -0.83 -7.83 -9.08
C GLN A 52 -1.98 -7.87 -10.09
N ARG A 53 -1.66 -8.17 -11.36
CA ARG A 53 -2.66 -8.35 -12.43
C ARG A 53 -3.39 -9.68 -12.23
N VAL A 54 -4.73 -9.68 -12.34
CA VAL A 54 -5.51 -10.93 -12.26
C VAL A 54 -5.32 -11.79 -13.51
N LYS A 55 -5.15 -11.17 -14.68
CA LYS A 55 -4.86 -11.86 -15.95
C LYS A 55 -3.60 -11.27 -16.59
N ARG A 56 -2.68 -12.11 -17.05
CA ARG A 56 -1.53 -11.69 -17.85
C ARG A 56 -1.94 -11.67 -19.32
N SER A 57 -2.17 -10.49 -19.89
CA SER A 57 -2.23 -10.30 -21.34
C SER A 57 -0.98 -9.56 -21.81
N SER A 58 -0.34 -10.08 -22.86
CA SER A 58 0.86 -9.48 -23.47
C SER A 58 0.47 -8.55 -24.63
N PRO A 59 1.16 -7.42 -24.87
CA PRO A 59 2.18 -6.77 -24.06
C PRO A 59 1.54 -5.58 -23.33
N THR A 60 1.17 -5.75 -22.06
CA THR A 60 0.72 -4.62 -21.23
C THR A 60 1.92 -4.08 -20.46
N ASP A 61 2.11 -2.76 -20.49
CA ASP A 61 3.14 -2.07 -19.70
C ASP A 61 3.04 -2.41 -18.19
N ASN A 62 4.03 -2.01 -17.40
CA ASN A 62 4.00 -2.29 -15.96
C ASN A 62 3.15 -1.29 -15.14
N CYS A 63 2.40 -0.42 -15.81
CA CYS A 63 1.62 0.63 -15.14
C CYS A 63 0.25 0.10 -14.75
N VAL A 64 -0.16 0.42 -13.52
CA VAL A 64 -1.54 0.22 -13.07
C VAL A 64 -2.40 1.33 -13.69
N ARG A 65 -3.46 0.94 -14.40
CA ARG A 65 -4.41 1.88 -15.01
C ARG A 65 -5.76 1.85 -14.29
N GLU A 66 -6.49 2.95 -14.42
CA GLU A 66 -7.87 3.03 -13.96
C GLU A 66 -8.71 1.93 -14.62
N SER A 67 -9.65 1.34 -13.86
CA SER A 67 -10.55 0.25 -14.30
C SER A 67 -9.90 -1.11 -14.61
N GLU A 68 -8.58 -1.30 -14.46
CA GLU A 68 -7.95 -2.62 -14.58
C GLU A 68 -8.24 -3.51 -13.36
N ARG A 69 -8.63 -4.76 -13.60
CA ARG A 69 -8.86 -5.73 -12.52
C ARG A 69 -7.52 -6.23 -11.96
N SER A 70 -7.24 -5.88 -10.72
CA SER A 70 -6.04 -6.28 -9.97
C SER A 70 -6.40 -6.90 -8.61
N CYS A 71 -5.45 -7.61 -8.02
CA CYS A 71 -5.48 -8.02 -6.62
C CYS A 71 -4.39 -7.30 -5.82
N ILE A 72 -4.59 -7.23 -4.51
CA ILE A 72 -3.60 -6.76 -3.54
C ILE A 72 -3.10 -7.99 -2.79
N SER A 73 -1.80 -8.19 -2.77
CA SER A 73 -1.09 -9.27 -2.05
C SER A 73 -0.18 -8.70 -1.00
#